data_AF-A0A349MB07-F1
#
_entry.id   AF-A0A349MB07-F1
#
_cell.length_a   1.000
_cell.length_b   1.000
_cell.length_c   1.000
_cell.angle_alpha   90.00
_cell.angle_beta   90.00
_cell.angle_gamma   90.00
#
_symmetry.space_group_name_H-M   'P 1'
#
loop_
_entity.id
_entity.type
_entity.pdbx_description
1 polymer ?
#
loop_
_entity_poly.entity_id
_entity_poly.type
_entity_poly.pdbx_seq_one_letter_code
_entity_poly.pdbx_strand_id
1 'polypeptide(L)'
;MNPIGRVNRVNTEFGQELLPNQWAVWVNEELNRTAAAGIQMIIDTDAPANELVIHAHVTWLSEVTGQVSLALLVAENHISGPQLWYQSADPPGPGLVEDFDHNHVLRGSITGAYGLVIANNPTAGDTHQVGYNYTWNDNWAMENAEIVAVLTDDQGTIIQTAALPILP
;
A
#
# COMPACT_ATOMS: atom_id res chain seq x y z
N MET A 1 -16.19 -4.65 16.09
CA MET A 1 -16.82 -3.39 15.61
C MET A 1 -16.11 -3.05 14.33
N ASN A 2 -16.82 -2.93 13.21
CA ASN A 2 -16.22 -2.66 11.91
C ASN A 2 -16.70 -1.28 11.42
N PRO A 3 -15.91 -0.56 10.62
CA PRO A 3 -14.56 -0.93 10.14
C PRO A 3 -13.46 -0.76 11.20
N ILE A 4 -12.34 -1.45 10.99
CA ILE A 4 -11.10 -1.36 11.79
C ILE A 4 -9.96 -1.10 10.81
N GLY A 5 -9.01 -0.26 11.20
CA GLY A 5 -7.81 0.05 10.43
C GLY A 5 -6.53 -0.06 11.27
N ARG A 6 -5.38 0.05 10.60
CA ARG A 6 -4.06 0.20 11.24
C ARG A 6 -3.32 1.32 10.51
N VAL A 7 -2.52 2.09 11.23
CA VAL A 7 -1.65 3.13 10.64
C VAL A 7 -0.21 2.66 10.78
N ASN A 8 0.48 2.50 9.64
CA ASN A 8 1.88 2.07 9.49
C ASN A 8 2.34 0.83 10.28
N ARG A 9 1.40 0.06 10.82
CA ARG A 9 1.66 -1.08 11.72
C ARG A 9 2.55 -0.72 12.92
N VAL A 10 2.52 0.54 13.37
CA VAL A 10 3.36 1.01 14.47
C VAL A 10 2.83 0.56 15.84
N ASN A 11 3.71 0.57 16.85
CA ASN A 11 3.42 0.39 18.28
C ASN A 11 3.11 -1.06 18.76
N THR A 12 3.19 -2.10 17.92
CA THR A 12 3.23 -3.55 18.26
C THR A 12 3.80 -4.37 17.09
N GLU A 13 4.05 -5.68 17.25
CA GLU A 13 4.55 -6.60 16.19
C GLU A 13 3.68 -6.64 14.91
N PHE A 14 2.41 -6.16 14.97
CA PHE A 14 1.53 -6.09 13.80
C PHE A 14 0.72 -4.78 13.69
N GLY A 15 1.01 -3.79 14.52
CA GLY A 15 0.25 -2.55 14.65
C GLY A 15 -1.00 -2.63 15.52
N GLN A 16 -1.35 -1.49 16.13
CA GLN A 16 -2.59 -1.35 16.88
C GLN A 16 -3.81 -1.30 15.95
N GLU A 17 -4.88 -2.01 16.33
CA GLU A 17 -6.20 -1.90 15.70
C GLU A 17 -6.89 -0.62 16.15
N LEU A 18 -7.34 0.15 15.16
CA LEU A 18 -7.89 1.48 15.36
C LEU A 18 -9.32 1.55 14.83
N LEU A 19 -10.17 2.16 15.63
CA LEU A 19 -11.52 2.53 15.24
C LEU A 19 -11.51 3.81 14.39
N PRO A 20 -12.56 4.06 13.59
CA PRO A 20 -12.57 5.19 12.65
C PRO A 20 -12.32 6.56 13.30
N ASN A 21 -12.83 6.77 14.52
CA ASN A 21 -12.62 8.00 15.27
C ASN A 21 -11.19 8.20 15.80
N GLN A 22 -10.33 7.16 15.71
CA GLN A 22 -8.93 7.22 16.13
C GLN A 22 -7.97 7.46 14.96
N TRP A 23 -8.39 7.20 13.72
CA TRP A 23 -7.51 7.23 12.55
C TRP A 23 -6.86 8.60 12.35
N ALA A 24 -7.63 9.69 12.43
CA ALA A 24 -7.13 11.04 12.18
C ALA A 24 -5.97 11.42 13.12
N VAL A 25 -6.03 11.03 14.39
CA VAL A 25 -4.96 11.32 15.36
C VAL A 25 -3.70 10.56 14.99
N TRP A 26 -3.81 9.26 14.72
CA TRP A 26 -2.68 8.40 14.39
C TRP A 26 -2.02 8.77 13.07
N VAL A 27 -2.81 9.13 12.06
CA VAL A 27 -2.29 9.62 10.78
C VAL A 27 -1.51 10.92 10.98
N ASN A 28 -2.04 11.86 11.77
CA ASN A 28 -1.34 13.11 12.04
C ASN A 28 -0.04 12.91 12.83
N GLU A 29 0.00 11.97 13.77
CA GLU A 29 1.24 11.61 14.46
C GLU A 29 2.29 11.09 13.49
N GLU A 30 1.89 10.21 12.57
CA GLU A 30 2.79 9.62 11.60
C GLU A 30 3.29 10.63 10.55
N LEU A 31 2.44 11.56 10.12
CA LEU A 31 2.82 12.65 9.21
C LEU A 31 3.88 13.61 9.79
N ASN A 32 4.03 13.66 11.11
CA ASN A 32 5.05 14.47 11.78
C ASN A 32 6.41 13.77 11.92
N ARG A 33 6.53 12.50 11.50
CA ARG A 33 7.78 11.73 11.60
C ARG A 33 8.68 12.01 10.40
N THR A 34 9.99 11.96 10.64
CA THR A 34 10.97 12.03 9.57
C THR A 34 10.97 10.71 8.79
N ALA A 35 10.80 10.79 7.47
CA ALA A 35 10.86 9.62 6.61
C ALA A 35 12.28 9.00 6.60
N ALA A 36 12.36 7.68 6.76
CA ALA A 36 13.63 6.94 6.72
C ALA A 36 14.09 6.63 5.28
N ALA A 37 13.17 6.67 4.32
CA ALA A 37 13.42 6.40 2.91
C ALA A 37 12.48 7.20 2.01
N GLY A 38 12.90 7.45 0.77
CA GLY A 38 12.04 7.87 -0.34
C GLY A 38 11.86 6.73 -1.32
N ILE A 39 10.67 6.64 -1.94
CA ILE A 39 10.37 5.68 -3.00
C ILE A 39 9.96 6.45 -4.26
N GLN A 40 10.53 6.06 -5.39
CA GLN A 40 10.09 6.49 -6.72
C GLN A 40 9.77 5.26 -7.55
N MET A 41 8.71 5.32 -8.35
CA MET A 41 8.29 4.20 -9.19
C MET A 41 8.04 4.65 -10.62
N ILE A 42 8.31 3.72 -11.55
CA ILE A 42 7.88 3.78 -12.94
C ILE A 42 7.19 2.45 -13.24
N ILE A 43 6.08 2.52 -13.96
CA ILE A 43 5.33 1.35 -14.42
C ILE A 43 5.32 1.41 -15.93
N ASP A 44 5.95 0.44 -16.58
CA ASP A 44 5.94 0.28 -18.02
C ASP A 44 4.93 -0.79 -18.40
N THR A 45 4.02 -0.47 -19.33
CA THR A 45 2.99 -1.40 -19.83
C THR A 45 3.41 -1.96 -21.18
N ASP A 46 3.32 -3.28 -21.35
CA ASP A 46 3.43 -3.96 -22.64
C ASP A 46 2.05 -4.51 -23.03
N ALA A 47 1.26 -3.66 -23.70
CA ALA A 47 -0.10 -3.99 -24.09
C ALA A 47 -0.20 -5.26 -24.98
N PRO A 48 0.69 -5.50 -25.97
CA PRO A 48 0.73 -6.77 -26.70
C PRO A 48 0.91 -8.02 -25.83
N ALA A 49 1.71 -7.94 -24.77
CA ALA A 49 2.03 -9.07 -23.90
C ALA A 49 1.09 -9.20 -22.69
N ASN A 50 0.27 -8.17 -22.40
CA ASN A 50 -0.48 -8.04 -21.16
C ASN A 50 0.41 -8.15 -19.91
N GLU A 51 1.60 -7.55 -20.02
CA GLU A 51 2.63 -7.55 -18.98
C GLU A 51 2.91 -6.13 -18.51
N LEU A 52 3.26 -6.04 -17.23
CA LEU A 52 3.73 -4.82 -16.58
C LEU A 52 5.16 -5.05 -16.11
N VAL A 53 6.00 -4.04 -16.27
CA VAL A 53 7.30 -3.97 -15.62
C VAL A 53 7.27 -2.83 -14.61
N ILE A 54 7.45 -3.17 -13.34
CA ILE A 54 7.45 -2.20 -12.25
C ILE A 54 8.89 -1.97 -11.83
N HIS A 55 9.36 -0.74 -11.97
CA HIS A 55 10.64 -0.28 -11.47
C HIS A 55 10.44 0.53 -10.20
N ALA A 56 11.05 0.10 -9.09
CA ALA A 56 11.04 0.85 -7.84
C ALA A 56 12.48 1.25 -7.48
N HIS A 57 12.68 2.54 -7.19
CA HIS A 57 13.92 3.11 -6.71
C HIS A 57 13.72 3.61 -5.28
N VAL A 58 14.56 3.14 -4.37
CA VAL A 58 14.54 3.51 -2.95
C VAL A 58 15.80 4.28 -2.63
N THR A 59 15.64 5.45 -2.02
CA THR A 59 16.72 6.29 -1.49
C THR A 59 16.63 6.34 0.03
N TRP A 60 17.67 5.91 0.72
CA TRP A 60 17.70 5.91 2.19
C TRP A 60 18.11 7.27 2.73
N LEU A 61 17.30 7.82 3.63
CA LEU A 61 17.47 9.15 4.23
C LEU A 61 18.07 9.08 5.65
N SER A 62 17.95 7.91 6.28
CA SER A 62 18.56 7.59 7.58
C SER A 62 18.96 6.12 7.63
N GLU A 63 19.72 5.74 8.65
CA GLU A 63 20.00 4.34 8.94
C GLU A 63 18.70 3.59 9.32
N VAL A 64 18.55 2.36 8.83
CA VAL A 64 17.52 1.41 9.26
C VAL A 64 18.20 0.12 9.67
N THR A 65 18.02 -0.31 10.92
CA THR A 65 18.60 -1.57 11.40
C THR A 65 17.81 -2.76 10.88
N GLY A 66 18.51 -3.83 10.50
CA GLY A 66 17.91 -5.09 10.07
C GLY A 66 17.55 -5.15 8.59
N GLN A 67 16.78 -6.17 8.24
CA GLN A 67 16.32 -6.38 6.86
C GLN A 67 15.14 -5.46 6.55
N VAL A 68 15.12 -4.93 5.33
CA VAL A 68 13.98 -4.19 4.81
C VAL A 68 13.42 -4.88 3.59
N SER A 69 12.10 -5.09 3.59
CA SER A 69 11.36 -5.74 2.51
C SER A 69 10.47 -4.75 1.75
N LEU A 70 10.32 -4.97 0.45
CA LEU A 70 9.41 -4.23 -0.42
C LEU A 70 8.26 -5.12 -0.88
N ALA A 71 7.05 -4.81 -0.43
CA ALA A 71 5.82 -5.36 -0.99
C ALA A 71 5.30 -4.43 -2.09
N LEU A 72 5.06 -4.98 -3.27
CA LEU A 72 4.36 -4.33 -4.37
C LEU A 72 2.99 -4.97 -4.48
N LEU A 73 1.95 -4.18 -4.21
CA LEU A 73 0.57 -4.60 -4.14
C LEU A 73 -0.23 -3.97 -5.28
N VAL A 74 -1.26 -4.68 -5.75
CA VAL A 74 -2.19 -4.17 -6.76
C VAL A 74 -3.48 -3.77 -6.05
N ALA A 75 -3.86 -2.51 -6.18
CA ALA A 75 -5.14 -2.00 -5.72
C ALA A 75 -5.98 -1.51 -6.90
N GLU A 76 -7.30 -1.63 -6.80
CA GLU A 76 -8.22 -1.21 -7.86
C GLU A 76 -9.36 -0.38 -7.28
N ASN A 77 -9.72 0.66 -8.02
CA ASN A 77 -10.82 1.56 -7.74
C ASN A 77 -12.06 1.20 -8.55
N HIS A 78 -13.18 1.83 -8.25
CA HIS A 78 -14.41 1.67 -9.00
C HIS A 78 -15.00 0.26 -9.03
N ILE A 79 -14.79 -0.50 -7.94
CA ILE A 79 -15.41 -1.81 -7.77
C ILE A 79 -16.77 -1.62 -7.11
N SER A 80 -17.85 -1.87 -7.86
CA SER A 80 -19.21 -1.83 -7.33
C SER A 80 -19.52 -3.09 -6.53
N GLY A 81 -20.04 -2.94 -5.32
CA GLY A 81 -20.47 -4.06 -4.49
C GLY A 81 -21.21 -3.64 -3.22
N PRO A 82 -21.79 -4.60 -2.49
CA PRO A 82 -22.62 -4.31 -1.33
C PRO A 82 -21.79 -3.90 -0.12
N GLN A 83 -22.20 -2.82 0.55
CA GLN A 83 -21.60 -2.34 1.80
C GLN A 83 -22.67 -1.97 2.84
N LEU A 84 -22.43 -2.31 4.09
CA LEU A 84 -23.31 -1.92 5.20
C LEU A 84 -22.95 -0.53 5.72
N TRP A 85 -23.88 0.42 5.61
CA TRP A 85 -23.79 1.75 6.23
C TRP A 85 -24.61 1.76 7.53
N TYR A 86 -23.90 1.59 8.65
CA TYR A 86 -24.52 1.50 9.97
C TYR A 86 -25.29 2.77 10.35
N GLN A 87 -26.43 2.59 11.01
CA GLN A 87 -27.18 3.70 11.63
C GLN A 87 -26.38 4.40 12.75
N SER A 88 -25.37 3.73 13.31
CA SER A 88 -24.45 4.31 14.30
C SER A 88 -23.26 5.06 13.69
N ALA A 89 -23.15 5.12 12.36
CA ALA A 89 -22.13 5.92 11.69
C ALA A 89 -22.44 7.42 11.84
N ASP A 90 -21.44 8.26 11.56
CA ASP A 90 -21.61 9.71 11.51
C ASP A 90 -21.20 10.22 10.10
N PRO A 91 -22.16 10.62 9.24
CA PRO A 91 -23.61 10.63 9.48
C PRO A 91 -24.23 9.21 9.48
N PRO A 92 -25.41 9.04 10.10
CA PRO A 92 -26.09 7.75 10.19
C PRO A 92 -26.54 7.26 8.81
N GLY A 93 -26.34 5.96 8.56
CA GLY A 93 -26.59 5.35 7.26
C GLY A 93 -28.01 4.83 7.01
N PRO A 94 -28.40 4.66 5.74
CA PRO A 94 -29.67 4.06 5.35
C PRO A 94 -29.71 2.53 5.53
N GLY A 95 -28.60 1.89 5.92
CA GLY A 95 -28.47 0.43 5.99
C GLY A 95 -27.62 -0.12 4.85
N LEU A 96 -28.06 -1.22 4.21
CA LEU A 96 -27.34 -1.84 3.11
C LEU A 96 -27.36 -0.94 1.86
N VAL A 97 -26.19 -0.72 1.26
CA VAL A 97 -26.01 -0.07 -0.04
C VAL A 97 -25.50 -1.14 -1.00
N GLU A 98 -26.32 -1.57 -1.96
CA GLU A 98 -26.01 -2.70 -2.85
C GLU A 98 -24.90 -2.38 -3.87
N ASP A 99 -24.88 -1.15 -4.38
CA ASP A 99 -23.95 -0.70 -5.42
C ASP A 99 -22.96 0.35 -4.86
N PHE A 100 -22.34 0.06 -3.72
CA PHE A 100 -21.34 0.96 -3.15
C PHE A 100 -20.07 0.96 -4.01
N ASP A 101 -19.52 2.15 -4.25
CA ASP A 101 -18.32 2.35 -5.05
C ASP A 101 -17.06 2.18 -4.18
N HIS A 102 -16.45 0.99 -4.23
CA HIS A 102 -15.24 0.69 -3.47
C HIS A 102 -13.98 1.22 -4.16
N ASN A 103 -13.12 1.85 -3.36
CA ASN A 103 -11.82 2.38 -3.77
C ASN A 103 -10.68 1.65 -3.04
N HIS A 104 -9.50 1.63 -3.67
CA HIS A 104 -8.27 1.02 -3.17
C HIS A 104 -8.43 -0.44 -2.71
N VAL A 105 -9.23 -1.23 -3.43
CA VAL A 105 -9.47 -2.63 -3.09
C VAL A 105 -8.23 -3.46 -3.46
N LEU A 106 -7.63 -4.11 -2.47
CA LEU A 106 -6.47 -4.99 -2.69
C LEU A 106 -6.87 -6.19 -3.57
N ARG A 107 -6.31 -6.26 -4.78
CA ARG A 107 -6.57 -7.34 -5.76
C ARG A 107 -5.52 -8.43 -5.74
N GLY A 108 -4.27 -8.06 -5.47
CA GLY A 108 -3.15 -9.00 -5.50
C GLY A 108 -1.84 -8.41 -5.06
N SER A 109 -0.77 -9.19 -5.24
CA SER A 109 0.59 -8.82 -4.90
C SER A 109 1.56 -9.29 -5.98
N ILE A 110 2.50 -8.43 -6.36
CA ILE A 110 3.58 -8.74 -7.30
C ILE A 110 4.74 -9.43 -6.58
N THR A 111 5.10 -8.97 -5.37
CA THR A 111 6.22 -9.51 -4.58
C THR A 111 5.78 -10.30 -3.35
N GLY A 112 4.50 -10.68 -3.28
CA GLY A 112 3.89 -11.34 -2.12
C GLY A 112 3.43 -10.36 -1.03
N ALA A 113 2.62 -10.85 -0.09
CA ALA A 113 1.99 -10.02 0.95
C ALA A 113 3.00 -9.36 1.93
N TYR A 114 4.17 -9.98 2.12
CA TYR A 114 5.27 -9.47 2.95
C TYR A 114 6.41 -8.88 2.12
N GLY A 115 6.30 -8.92 0.79
CA GLY A 115 7.35 -8.46 -0.10
C GLY A 115 8.60 -9.33 -0.12
N LEU A 116 9.64 -8.78 -0.74
CA LEU A 116 10.97 -9.38 -0.84
C LEU A 116 11.99 -8.46 -0.18
N VAL A 117 12.99 -9.04 0.48
CA VAL A 117 14.09 -8.29 1.10
C VAL A 117 14.88 -7.56 0.01
N ILE A 118 15.00 -6.24 0.13
CA ILE A 118 15.75 -5.39 -0.81
C ILE A 118 17.02 -4.78 -0.20
N ALA A 119 17.10 -4.71 1.13
CA ALA A 119 18.22 -4.12 1.85
C ALA A 119 18.44 -4.79 3.21
N ASN A 120 19.64 -4.66 3.76
CA ASN A 120 20.00 -5.11 5.10
C ASN A 120 20.97 -4.10 5.74
N ASN A 121 20.54 -3.46 6.82
CA ASN A 121 21.23 -2.33 7.47
C ASN A 121 21.59 -1.18 6.52
N PRO A 122 20.65 -0.64 5.71
CA PRO A 122 20.96 0.50 4.85
C PRO A 122 21.25 1.75 5.67
N THR A 123 22.08 2.62 5.12
CA THR A 123 22.52 3.89 5.71
C THR A 123 22.13 5.09 4.85
N ALA A 124 22.17 6.29 5.40
CA ALA A 124 21.80 7.50 4.68
C ALA A 124 22.67 7.69 3.41
N GLY A 125 22.03 7.87 2.27
CA GLY A 125 22.68 8.01 0.96
C GLY A 125 22.75 6.71 0.15
N ASP A 126 22.49 5.55 0.77
CA ASP A 126 22.37 4.29 0.02
C ASP A 126 21.15 4.34 -0.92
N THR A 127 21.22 3.60 -2.02
CA THR A 127 20.13 3.46 -2.98
C THR A 127 19.95 2.02 -3.43
N HIS A 128 18.71 1.64 -3.70
CA HIS A 128 18.37 0.32 -4.24
C HIS A 128 17.39 0.47 -5.38
N GLN A 129 17.61 -0.29 -6.44
CA GLN A 129 16.68 -0.36 -7.56
C GLN A 129 16.28 -1.81 -7.80
N VAL A 130 14.97 -2.03 -7.92
CA VAL A 130 14.38 -3.34 -8.21
C VAL A 130 13.43 -3.24 -9.39
N GLY A 131 13.31 -4.34 -10.12
CA GLY A 131 12.43 -4.48 -11.27
C GLY A 131 11.69 -5.80 -11.21
N TYR A 132 10.38 -5.79 -11.43
CA TYR A 132 9.56 -7.00 -11.42
C TYR A 132 8.62 -7.02 -12.62
N ASN A 133 8.57 -8.16 -13.30
CA ASN A 133 7.58 -8.43 -14.33
C ASN A 133 6.33 -9.03 -13.70
N TYR A 134 5.17 -8.61 -14.18
CA TYR A 134 3.88 -9.09 -13.70
C TYR A 134 2.92 -9.27 -14.88
N THR A 135 2.39 -10.47 -15.05
CA THR A 135 1.30 -10.74 -16.00
C THR A 135 0.00 -10.24 -15.41
N TRP A 136 -0.70 -9.38 -16.14
CA TRP A 136 -1.96 -8.78 -15.68
C TRP A 136 -3.08 -9.82 -15.62
N ASN A 137 -4.04 -9.59 -14.72
CA ASN A 137 -5.26 -10.39 -14.62
C ASN A 137 -6.39 -9.67 -15.36
N ASP A 138 -6.86 -10.26 -16.46
CA ASP A 138 -7.89 -9.67 -17.34
C ASP A 138 -9.25 -9.43 -16.66
N ASN A 139 -9.46 -9.95 -15.45
CA ASN A 139 -10.66 -9.66 -14.67
C ASN A 139 -10.58 -8.33 -13.89
N TRP A 140 -9.46 -7.61 -13.98
CA TRP A 140 -9.18 -6.36 -13.28
C TRP A 140 -9.11 -5.22 -14.30
N ALA A 141 -9.76 -4.10 -14.00
CA ALA A 141 -9.70 -2.91 -14.85
C ALA A 141 -8.39 -2.17 -14.61
N MET A 142 -7.43 -2.31 -15.53
CA MET A 142 -6.08 -1.74 -15.41
C MET A 142 -6.12 -0.21 -15.27
N GLU A 143 -7.03 0.44 -15.99
CA GLU A 143 -7.26 1.89 -15.95
C GLU A 143 -7.74 2.41 -14.59
N ASN A 144 -8.29 1.52 -13.75
CA ASN A 144 -8.74 1.85 -12.39
C ASN A 144 -7.73 1.39 -11.33
N ALA A 145 -6.61 0.78 -11.74
CA ALA A 145 -5.67 0.16 -10.84
C ALA A 145 -4.44 1.02 -10.57
N GLU A 146 -3.83 0.76 -9.43
CA GLU A 146 -2.58 1.35 -8.99
C GLU A 146 -1.67 0.29 -8.38
N ILE A 147 -0.36 0.55 -8.43
CA ILE A 147 0.64 -0.23 -7.72
C ILE A 147 1.01 0.51 -6.45
N VAL A 148 0.88 -0.17 -5.32
CA VAL A 148 1.25 0.33 -3.99
C VAL A 148 2.53 -0.36 -3.54
N ALA A 149 3.60 0.42 -3.44
CA ALA A 149 4.84 0.04 -2.77
C ALA A 149 4.73 0.26 -1.27
N VAL A 150 5.11 -0.76 -0.50
CA VAL A 150 5.17 -0.75 0.96
C VAL A 150 6.53 -1.26 1.41
N LEU A 151 7.33 -0.39 2.04
CA LEU A 151 8.58 -0.78 2.68
C LEU A 151 8.32 -1.14 4.14
N THR A 152 8.79 -2.31 4.56
CA THR A 152 8.67 -2.78 5.95
C THR A 152 10.02 -3.17 6.54
N ASP A 153 10.27 -2.73 7.77
CA ASP A 153 11.42 -3.18 8.56
C ASP A 153 11.30 -4.65 9.00
N ASP A 154 12.30 -5.14 9.73
CA ASP A 154 12.38 -6.54 10.19
C ASP A 154 11.37 -6.88 11.29
N GLN A 155 10.68 -5.87 11.84
CA GLN A 155 9.56 -6.02 12.78
C GLN A 155 8.20 -5.93 12.07
N GLY A 156 8.18 -5.72 10.74
CA GLY A 156 6.95 -5.58 9.96
C GLY A 156 6.28 -4.20 10.06
N THR A 157 6.96 -3.21 10.65
CA THR A 157 6.50 -1.82 10.66
C THR A 157 6.67 -1.22 9.28
N ILE A 158 5.66 -0.50 8.80
CA ILE A 158 5.72 0.21 7.51
C ILE A 158 6.51 1.49 7.72
N ILE A 159 7.63 1.62 7.00
CA ILE A 159 8.54 2.78 7.13
C ILE A 159 8.38 3.80 6.00
N GLN A 160 7.84 3.37 4.86
CA GLN A 160 7.52 4.24 3.73
C GLN A 160 6.55 3.54 2.77
N THR A 161 5.71 4.33 2.11
CA THR A 161 4.82 3.85 1.04
C THR A 161 4.83 4.80 -0.15
N ALA A 162 4.57 4.28 -1.34
CA ALA A 162 4.25 5.09 -2.51
C ALA A 162 3.18 4.37 -3.34
N ALA A 163 2.25 5.11 -3.93
CA ALA A 163 1.26 4.56 -4.84
C ALA A 163 1.36 5.28 -6.18
N LEU A 164 1.24 4.54 -7.28
CA LEU A 164 1.24 5.10 -8.63
C LEU A 164 0.12 4.44 -9.45
N PRO A 165 -0.79 5.22 -10.07
CA PRO A 165 -1.79 4.66 -10.97
C PRO A 165 -1.11 4.05 -12.20
N ILE A 166 -1.70 2.99 -12.74
CA ILE A 166 -1.25 2.42 -14.01
C ILE A 166 -1.81 3.33 -15.12
N LEU A 167 -0.91 4.00 -15.85
CA LEU A 167 -1.28 4.84 -16.96
C LEU A 167 -1.32 4.01 -18.26
N PRO A 168 -2.33 4.21 -19.13
CA PRO A 168 -2.40 3.56 -20.44
C PRO A 168 -1.35 4.06 -21.43
#